data_AF-A0A957IL02-F1
#
_entry.id   AF-A0A957IL02-F1
#
_cell.length_a   1.000
_cell.length_b   1.000
_cell.length_c   1.000
_cell.angle_alpha   90.00
_cell.angle_beta   90.00
_cell.angle_gamma   90.00
#
_symmetry.space_group_name_H-M   'P 1'
#
loop_
_entity.id
_entity.type
_entity.pdbx_description
1 polymer ?
#
loop_
_entity_poly.entity_id
_entity_poly.type
_entity_poly.pdbx_seq_one_letter_code
_entity_poly.pdbx_strand_id
1 'polypeptide(L)'
;MTRAALPIKIDKNFSWKKLLAPAITAGAFWTLAIVSYTLSGQIFAIINFGYLGTALGLGLSLYAILPKWQKPIGRRVSLLLIGLYLFAFVGLMGRENIQMEGVWWSLINGTYYAAVWHYLVAKIVGPLLFGRLWCGWACWSVMVFDLLPYKRSAGRLPGHWDWLRYGHVALSLVIALVV
;
A
#
# COMPACT_ATOMS: atom_id res chain seq x y z
N MET A 1 26.55 2.09 -11.35
CA MET A 1 26.01 2.62 -12.62
C MET A 1 24.98 3.71 -12.32
N THR A 2 25.45 4.94 -12.20
CA THR A 2 24.64 6.15 -12.04
C THR A 2 23.78 6.35 -13.29
N ARG A 3 22.47 6.10 -13.17
CA ARG A 3 21.54 6.51 -14.24
C ARG A 3 21.53 8.03 -14.24
N ALA A 4 22.17 8.65 -15.24
CA ALA A 4 21.89 10.04 -15.57
C ALA A 4 20.36 10.23 -15.60
N ALA A 5 19.87 11.32 -14.98
CA ALA A 5 18.46 11.65 -14.92
C ALA A 5 17.96 11.92 -16.35
N LEU A 6 17.56 10.85 -17.05
CA LEU A 6 16.96 10.94 -18.37
C LEU A 6 15.69 11.81 -18.25
N PRO A 7 15.48 12.78 -19.15
CA PRO A 7 14.31 13.64 -19.09
C PRO A 7 13.03 12.81 -19.09
N ILE A 8 12.05 13.22 -18.29
CA ILE A 8 10.73 12.59 -18.26
C ILE A 8 10.11 12.78 -19.65
N LYS A 9 9.81 11.67 -20.33
CA LYS A 9 9.16 11.68 -21.64
C LYS A 9 7.78 11.05 -21.50
N ILE A 10 6.79 11.60 -22.18
CA ILE A 10 5.46 10.99 -22.29
C ILE A 10 5.54 9.86 -23.32
N ASP A 11 4.86 8.75 -23.07
CA ASP A 11 4.77 7.65 -24.03
C ASP A 11 4.12 8.14 -25.34
N LYS A 12 4.77 7.90 -26.47
CA LYS A 12 4.28 8.31 -27.80
C LYS A 12 2.96 7.61 -28.17
N ASN A 13 2.70 6.45 -27.58
CA ASN A 13 1.47 5.66 -27.78
C ASN A 13 0.48 5.83 -26.61
N PHE A 14 0.53 6.98 -25.94
CA PHE A 14 -0.41 7.31 -24.87
C PHE A 14 -1.83 7.48 -25.44
N SER A 15 -2.82 6.98 -24.70
CA SER A 15 -4.23 7.15 -25.00
C SER A 15 -4.95 7.53 -23.71
N TRP A 16 -5.83 8.53 -23.78
CA TRP A 16 -6.64 8.99 -22.66
C TRP A 16 -7.46 7.88 -22.00
N LYS A 17 -7.81 6.83 -22.75
CA LYS A 17 -8.51 5.64 -22.22
C LYS A 17 -7.70 4.91 -21.14
N LYS A 18 -6.36 5.03 -21.14
CA LYS A 18 -5.49 4.42 -20.12
C LYS A 18 -5.60 5.11 -18.74
N LEU A 19 -6.10 6.35 -18.69
CA LEU A 19 -6.33 7.07 -17.44
C LEU A 19 -7.67 6.71 -16.78
N LEU A 20 -8.51 5.92 -17.44
CA LEU A 20 -9.77 5.46 -16.90
C LEU A 20 -9.58 4.64 -15.61
N ALA A 21 -8.64 3.68 -15.62
CA ALA A 21 -8.38 2.84 -14.44
C ALA A 21 -7.86 3.64 -13.23
N PRO A 22 -6.86 4.55 -13.37
CA PRO A 22 -6.48 5.48 -12.30
C PRO A 22 -7.64 6.34 -11.80
N ALA A 23 -8.45 6.89 -12.71
CA ALA A 23 -9.58 7.76 -12.36
C ALA A 23 -10.68 7.01 -11.60
N ILE A 24 -11.04 5.80 -12.03
CA ILE A 24 -12.00 4.93 -11.32
C ILE A 24 -11.46 4.58 -9.92
N THR A 25 -10.17 4.26 -9.82
CA THR A 25 -9.57 3.88 -8.53
C THR A 25 -9.58 5.07 -7.56
N ALA A 26 -9.13 6.25 -8.01
CA ALA A 26 -9.19 7.46 -7.19
C ALA A 26 -10.63 7.83 -6.82
N GLY A 27 -11.55 7.74 -7.78
CA GLY A 27 -12.98 7.97 -7.58
C GLY A 27 -13.56 7.05 -6.50
N ALA A 28 -13.25 5.75 -6.54
CA ALA A 28 -13.71 4.79 -5.55
C ALA A 28 -13.25 5.14 -4.13
N PHE A 29 -11.98 5.55 -3.95
CA PHE A 29 -11.47 6.00 -2.65
C PHE A 29 -12.13 7.31 -2.18
N TRP A 30 -12.37 8.25 -3.08
CA TRP A 30 -13.12 9.48 -2.75
C TRP A 30 -14.59 9.20 -2.40
N THR A 31 -15.23 8.25 -3.09
CA THR A 31 -16.58 7.79 -2.73
C THR A 31 -16.57 7.18 -1.33
N LEU A 32 -15.60 6.31 -1.02
CA LEU A 32 -15.44 5.77 0.34
C LEU A 32 -15.19 6.88 1.37
N ALA A 33 -14.42 7.90 1.02
CA ALA A 33 -14.14 9.05 1.87
C ALA A 33 -15.43 9.82 2.23
N ILE A 34 -16.25 10.13 1.22
CA ILE A 34 -17.51 10.86 1.38
C ILE A 34 -18.51 10.00 2.16
N VAL A 35 -18.71 8.74 1.77
CA VAL A 35 -19.66 7.83 2.43
C VAL A 35 -19.24 7.63 3.90
N SER A 36 -17.97 7.35 4.16
CA SER A 36 -17.46 7.18 5.52
C SER A 36 -17.63 8.45 6.36
N TYR A 37 -17.41 9.63 5.79
CA TYR A 37 -17.69 10.91 6.44
C TYR A 37 -19.17 11.08 6.76
N THR A 38 -20.07 10.81 5.80
CA THR A 38 -21.51 10.95 6.03
C THR A 38 -22.05 10.01 7.10
N LEU A 39 -21.46 8.82 7.25
CA LEU A 39 -21.87 7.84 8.26
C LEU A 39 -21.26 8.10 9.64
N SER A 40 -20.01 8.55 9.71
CA SER A 40 -19.28 8.71 10.97
C SER A 40 -19.27 10.15 11.51
N GLY A 41 -19.52 11.15 10.65
CA GLY A 41 -19.34 12.57 10.95
C GLY A 41 -17.87 13.00 11.08
N GLN A 42 -16.90 12.10 10.91
CA GLN A 42 -15.50 12.38 11.20
C GLN A 42 -14.75 12.87 9.97
N ILE A 43 -14.26 14.11 10.01
CA ILE A 43 -13.45 14.68 8.92
C ILE A 43 -12.18 13.89 8.62
N PHE A 44 -11.69 13.15 9.62
CA PHE A 44 -10.58 12.23 9.47
C PHE A 44 -10.79 11.21 8.35
N ALA A 45 -12.02 10.76 8.12
CA ALA A 45 -12.34 9.83 7.03
C ALA A 45 -12.06 10.44 5.65
N ILE A 46 -12.40 11.72 5.46
CA ILE A 46 -12.11 12.46 4.21
C ILE A 46 -10.61 12.56 4.01
N ILE A 47 -9.89 12.97 5.05
CA ILE A 47 -8.43 13.15 4.99
C ILE A 47 -7.76 11.81 4.67
N ASN A 48 -8.12 10.74 5.38
CA ASN A 48 -7.50 9.43 5.23
C ASN A 48 -7.77 8.83 3.83
N PHE A 49 -9.04 8.58 3.49
CA PHE A 49 -9.37 7.95 2.21
C PHE A 49 -9.12 8.87 1.01
N GLY A 50 -9.33 10.18 1.16
CA GLY A 50 -9.02 11.16 0.11
C GLY A 50 -7.52 11.26 -0.16
N TYR A 51 -6.68 11.26 0.89
CA TYR A 51 -5.22 11.24 0.71
C TYR A 51 -4.76 9.93 0.04
N LEU A 52 -5.24 8.78 0.51
CA LEU A 52 -4.90 7.49 -0.09
C LEU A 52 -5.34 7.41 -1.56
N GLY A 53 -6.56 7.85 -1.85
CA GLY A 53 -7.13 7.88 -3.21
C GLY A 53 -6.37 8.79 -4.17
N THR A 54 -6.02 10.00 -3.72
CA THR A 54 -5.22 10.94 -4.55
C THR A 54 -3.81 10.43 -4.77
N ALA A 55 -3.14 9.90 -3.74
CA ALA A 55 -1.79 9.35 -3.86
C ALA A 55 -1.71 8.12 -4.78
N LEU A 56 -2.69 7.21 -4.70
CA LEU A 56 -2.82 6.08 -5.63
C LEU A 56 -3.16 6.57 -7.05
N GLY A 57 -4.14 7.47 -7.19
CA GLY A 57 -4.54 8.03 -8.47
C GLY A 57 -3.39 8.70 -9.21
N LEU A 58 -2.59 9.50 -8.51
CA LEU A 58 -1.41 10.17 -9.07
C LEU A 58 -0.36 9.17 -9.58
N GLY A 59 0.05 8.20 -8.76
CA GLY A 59 1.09 7.27 -9.19
C GLY A 59 0.61 6.26 -10.24
N LEU A 60 -0.66 5.86 -10.23
CA LEU A 60 -1.26 5.06 -11.31
C LEU A 60 -1.38 5.87 -12.61
N SER A 61 -1.72 7.16 -12.54
CA SER A 61 -1.77 8.04 -13.71
C SER A 61 -0.37 8.22 -14.31
N LEU A 62 0.63 8.47 -13.48
CA LEU A 62 2.04 8.49 -13.91
C LEU A 62 2.43 7.15 -14.55
N TYR A 63 2.09 6.02 -13.92
CA TYR A 63 2.37 4.70 -14.48
C TYR A 63 1.72 4.46 -15.86
N ALA A 64 0.56 5.07 -16.12
CA ALA A 64 -0.14 4.98 -17.39
C ALA A 64 0.43 5.91 -18.49
N ILE A 65 0.93 7.09 -18.11
CA ILE A 65 1.46 8.12 -19.02
C ILE A 65 2.93 7.85 -19.40
N LEU A 66 3.73 7.34 -18.46
CA LEU A 66 5.16 7.16 -18.66
C LEU A 66 5.50 5.91 -19.52
N PRO A 67 6.57 5.99 -20.34
CA PRO A 67 7.04 4.89 -21.16
C PRO A 67 7.56 3.74 -20.28
N LYS A 68 7.60 2.51 -20.83
CA LYS A 68 7.92 1.26 -20.09
C LYS A 68 9.13 1.37 -19.15
N TRP A 69 10.19 2.08 -19.56
CA TRP A 69 11.42 2.26 -18.80
C TRP A 69 11.29 3.19 -17.58
N GLN A 70 10.34 4.11 -17.63
CA GLN A 70 10.08 5.12 -16.59
C GLN A 70 8.81 4.81 -15.76
N LYS A 71 8.03 3.79 -16.13
CA LYS A 71 6.88 3.30 -15.35
C LYS A 71 7.15 3.08 -13.85
N PRO A 72 8.31 2.55 -13.41
CA PRO A 72 8.61 2.40 -11.98
C PRO A 72 8.53 3.71 -11.19
N ILE A 73 8.70 4.88 -11.84
CA ILE A 73 8.56 6.19 -11.19
C ILE A 73 7.14 6.37 -10.64
N GLY A 74 6.11 6.02 -11.42
CA GLY A 74 4.72 6.13 -10.96
C GLY A 74 4.46 5.29 -9.71
N ARG A 75 4.97 4.05 -9.68
CA ARG A 75 4.88 3.18 -8.51
C ARG A 75 5.59 3.76 -7.29
N ARG A 76 6.81 4.30 -7.48
CA ARG A 76 7.59 4.93 -6.41
C ARG A 76 6.90 6.15 -5.82
N VAL A 77 6.24 6.94 -6.65
CA VAL A 77 5.47 8.11 -6.19
C VAL A 77 4.31 7.67 -5.28
N SER A 78 3.49 6.69 -5.69
CA SER A 78 2.44 6.17 -4.80
C SER A 78 2.99 5.55 -3.53
N LEU A 79 4.06 4.75 -3.63
CA LEU A 79 4.71 4.13 -2.47
C LEU A 79 5.27 5.16 -1.50
N LEU A 80 5.88 6.23 -1.99
CA LEU A 80 6.41 7.29 -1.16
C LEU A 80 5.30 8.05 -0.44
N LEU A 81 4.27 8.49 -1.17
CA LEU A 81 3.16 9.24 -0.59
C LEU A 81 2.40 8.40 0.45
N ILE A 82 1.96 7.21 0.07
CA ILE A 82 1.20 6.32 0.97
C ILE A 82 2.09 5.77 2.08
N GLY A 83 3.35 5.42 1.77
CA GLY A 83 4.29 4.90 2.75
C GLY A 83 4.64 5.91 3.82
N LEU A 84 4.86 7.18 3.45
CA LEU A 84 5.08 8.25 4.41
C LEU A 84 3.84 8.52 5.27
N TYR A 85 2.65 8.47 4.68
CA TYR A 85 1.41 8.56 5.45
C TYR A 85 1.28 7.44 6.48
N LEU A 86 1.47 6.19 6.07
CA LEU A 86 1.39 5.04 6.98
C LEU A 86 2.49 5.06 8.05
N PHE A 87 3.71 5.51 7.71
CA PHE A 87 4.80 5.54 8.67
C PHE A 87 4.68 6.72 9.64
N ALA A 88 4.57 7.94 9.13
CA ALA A 88 4.61 9.16 9.94
C ALA A 88 3.27 9.43 10.64
N PHE A 89 2.16 9.37 9.90
CA PHE A 89 0.86 9.73 10.46
C PHE A 89 0.30 8.58 11.31
N VAL A 90 0.19 7.38 10.75
CA VAL A 90 -0.39 6.23 11.47
C VAL A 90 0.58 5.68 12.52
N GLY A 91 1.81 5.40 12.12
CA GLY A 91 2.81 4.77 13.00
C GLY A 91 3.34 5.71 14.09
N LEU A 92 3.90 6.86 13.73
CA LEU A 92 4.55 7.75 14.70
C LEU A 92 3.56 8.64 15.48
N MET A 93 2.65 9.33 14.77
CA MET A 93 1.71 10.25 15.42
C MET A 93 0.51 9.52 16.03
N GLY A 94 -0.11 8.62 15.29
CA GLY A 94 -1.26 7.84 15.74
C GLY A 94 -0.92 6.76 16.75
N ARG A 95 0.36 6.35 16.83
CA ARG A 95 0.85 5.23 17.66
C ARG A 95 0.04 3.95 17.46
N GLU A 96 -0.53 3.78 16.26
CA GLU A 96 -1.36 2.63 15.93
C GLU A 96 -0.49 1.49 15.41
N ASN A 97 -0.72 0.30 15.95
CA ASN A 97 -0.05 -0.90 15.46
C ASN A 97 -0.89 -1.56 14.36
N ILE A 98 -0.55 -1.29 13.10
CA ILE A 98 -1.12 -1.97 11.92
C ILE A 98 -0.18 -3.10 11.42
N GLN A 99 0.57 -3.73 12.33
CA GLN A 99 1.36 -4.94 12.04
C GLN A 99 0.59 -6.21 12.45
N MET A 100 1.21 -7.38 12.28
CA MET A 100 0.56 -8.66 12.57
C MET A 100 0.23 -8.81 14.06
N GLU A 101 1.06 -8.25 14.93
CA GLU A 101 0.85 -8.18 16.38
C GLU A 101 -0.44 -7.44 16.70
N GLY A 102 -0.68 -6.29 16.05
CA GLY A 102 -1.91 -5.51 16.21
C GLY A 102 -3.15 -6.24 15.73
N VAL A 103 -3.03 -7.06 14.66
CA VAL A 103 -4.11 -7.93 14.20
C VAL A 103 -4.45 -8.97 15.27
N TRP A 104 -3.45 -9.70 15.77
CA TRP A 104 -3.67 -10.72 16.80
C TRP A 104 -4.26 -10.13 18.08
N TRP A 105 -3.69 -9.04 18.57
CA TRP A 105 -4.16 -8.37 19.77
C TRP A 105 -5.62 -7.91 19.63
N SER A 106 -5.98 -7.35 18.47
CA SER A 106 -7.36 -6.93 18.18
C SER A 106 -8.33 -8.14 18.21
N LEU A 107 -7.96 -9.23 17.53
CA LEU A 107 -8.77 -10.45 17.47
C LEU A 107 -8.94 -11.12 18.84
N ILE A 108 -7.87 -11.22 19.63
CA ILE A 108 -7.89 -11.82 20.98
C ILE A 108 -8.82 -11.02 21.91
N ASN A 109 -8.76 -9.68 21.85
CA ASN A 109 -9.61 -8.81 22.66
C ASN A 109 -11.04 -8.67 22.12
N GLY A 110 -11.39 -9.36 21.02
CA GLY A 110 -12.72 -9.28 20.40
C GLY A 110 -13.03 -7.91 19.78
N THR A 111 -12.01 -7.13 19.46
CA THR A 111 -12.13 -5.77 18.92
C THR A 111 -11.69 -5.73 17.47
N TYR A 112 -12.47 -5.09 16.59
CA TYR A 112 -12.16 -5.03 15.15
C TYR A 112 -11.57 -3.66 14.80
N TYR A 113 -10.34 -3.41 15.27
CA TYR A 113 -9.62 -2.16 15.04
C TYR A 113 -9.04 -2.05 13.61
N ALA A 114 -8.38 -0.92 13.34
CA ALA A 114 -7.79 -0.57 12.06
C ALA A 114 -6.88 -1.67 11.48
N ALA A 115 -6.13 -2.40 12.30
CA ALA A 115 -5.26 -3.49 11.87
C ALA A 115 -6.03 -4.62 11.17
N VAL A 116 -7.14 -5.09 11.75
CA VAL A 116 -7.93 -6.19 11.17
C VAL A 116 -8.54 -5.76 9.84
N TRP A 117 -9.16 -4.58 9.80
CA TRP A 117 -9.73 -4.03 8.57
C TRP A 117 -8.68 -3.80 7.49
N HIS A 118 -7.50 -3.30 7.87
CA HIS A 118 -6.39 -3.11 6.95
C HIS A 118 -5.97 -4.44 6.31
N TYR A 119 -5.72 -5.49 7.10
CA TYR A 119 -5.31 -6.78 6.55
C TYR A 119 -6.44 -7.46 5.76
N LEU A 120 -7.69 -7.37 6.21
CA LEU A 120 -8.84 -7.90 5.49
C LEU A 120 -8.97 -7.26 4.10
N VAL A 121 -8.99 -5.93 4.04
CA VAL A 121 -9.12 -5.20 2.78
C VAL A 121 -7.86 -5.35 1.94
N ALA A 122 -6.67 -5.22 2.51
CA ALA A 122 -5.43 -5.17 1.75
C ALA A 122 -4.92 -6.56 1.33
N LYS A 123 -5.14 -7.62 2.12
CA LYS A 123 -4.61 -8.97 1.86
C LYS A 123 -5.65 -9.97 1.38
N ILE A 124 -6.94 -9.74 1.62
CA ILE A 124 -8.00 -10.66 1.17
C ILE A 124 -8.84 -10.03 0.06
N VAL A 125 -9.58 -8.97 0.37
CA VAL A 125 -10.53 -8.35 -0.58
C VAL A 125 -9.82 -7.73 -1.77
N GLY A 126 -8.77 -6.95 -1.53
CA GLY A 126 -8.01 -6.26 -2.56
C GLY A 126 -7.36 -7.22 -3.57
N PRO A 127 -6.66 -8.28 -3.13
CA PRO A 127 -6.11 -9.26 -4.05
C PRO A 127 -7.16 -10.08 -4.81
N LEU A 128 -8.34 -10.27 -4.24
CA LEU A 128 -9.46 -10.92 -4.94
C LEU A 128 -10.01 -10.05 -6.08
N LEU A 129 -10.11 -8.74 -5.87
CA LEU A 129 -10.65 -7.80 -6.86
C LEU A 129 -9.61 -7.34 -7.91
N PHE A 130 -8.38 -7.09 -7.48
CA PHE A 130 -7.33 -6.44 -8.30
C PHE A 130 -6.11 -7.34 -8.55
N GLY A 131 -6.14 -8.59 -8.08
CA GLY A 131 -5.03 -9.53 -8.19
C GLY A 131 -3.84 -9.19 -7.28
N ARG A 132 -2.69 -9.83 -7.54
CA ARG A 132 -1.46 -9.74 -6.70
C ARG A 132 -0.84 -8.33 -6.59
N LEU A 133 -1.43 -7.32 -7.22
CA LEU A 133 -0.86 -5.97 -7.31
C LEU A 133 -1.29 -5.06 -6.15
N TRP A 134 -2.44 -5.25 -5.51
CA TRP A 134 -3.01 -4.26 -4.57
C TRP A 134 -2.06 -3.82 -3.42
N CYS A 135 -1.59 -4.76 -2.59
CA CYS A 135 -0.68 -4.47 -1.48
C CYS A 135 0.71 -3.97 -1.91
N GLY A 136 1.13 -4.25 -3.14
CA GLY A 136 2.48 -3.92 -3.62
C GLY A 136 2.71 -2.44 -3.92
N TRP A 137 1.66 -1.62 -3.85
CA TRP A 137 1.64 -0.19 -4.18
C TRP A 137 1.38 0.73 -2.99
N ALA A 138 1.06 0.16 -1.83
CA ALA A 138 0.59 0.89 -0.65
C ALA A 138 1.14 0.25 0.63
N CYS A 139 2.44 0.34 0.86
CA CYS A 139 3.08 -0.17 2.08
C CYS A 139 4.34 0.64 2.42
N TRP A 140 4.47 1.01 3.69
CA TRP A 140 5.63 1.76 4.18
C TRP A 140 6.94 0.96 4.12
N SER A 141 6.92 -0.36 4.38
CA SER A 141 8.12 -1.19 4.28
C SER A 141 8.57 -1.32 2.82
N VAL A 142 7.61 -1.47 1.89
CA VAL A 142 7.89 -1.55 0.46
C VAL A 142 8.46 -0.22 -0.07
N MET A 143 8.01 0.93 0.46
CA MET A 143 8.61 2.23 0.15
C MET A 143 10.13 2.24 0.37
N VAL A 144 10.59 1.65 1.48
CA VAL A 144 12.03 1.54 1.77
C VAL A 144 12.69 0.50 0.86
N PHE A 145 12.08 -0.69 0.72
CA PHE A 145 12.66 -1.76 -0.07
C PHE A 145 12.76 -1.44 -1.57
N ASP A 146 11.90 -0.59 -2.13
CA ASP A 146 11.95 -0.20 -3.54
C ASP A 146 13.12 0.74 -3.88
N LEU A 147 13.74 1.35 -2.86
CA LEU A 147 14.96 2.15 -2.98
C LEU A 147 16.23 1.29 -3.07
N LEU A 148 16.18 0.06 -2.57
CA LEU A 148 17.33 -0.83 -2.56
C LEU A 148 17.73 -1.23 -3.99
N PRO A 149 19.03 -1.49 -4.25
CA PRO A 149 19.54 -1.82 -5.58
C PRO A 149 19.20 -3.26 -6.05
N TYR A 150 18.15 -3.89 -5.52
CA TYR A 150 17.73 -5.26 -5.85
C TYR A 150 16.56 -5.24 -6.83
N LYS A 151 16.84 -5.39 -8.13
CA LYS A 151 15.83 -5.25 -9.19
C LYS A 151 15.09 -6.53 -9.56
N ARG A 152 15.63 -7.69 -9.19
CA ARG A 152 15.00 -8.99 -9.40
C ARG A 152 15.23 -9.84 -8.15
N SER A 153 14.23 -10.61 -7.76
CA SER A 153 14.48 -11.69 -6.80
C SER A 153 15.22 -12.81 -7.51
N ALA A 154 16.11 -13.49 -6.78
CA ALA A 154 16.72 -14.74 -7.23
C ALA A 154 15.73 -15.93 -7.14
N GLY A 155 14.42 -15.65 -7.03
CA GLY A 155 13.42 -16.65 -6.72
C GLY A 155 13.36 -17.00 -5.23
N ARG A 156 12.79 -18.16 -4.94
CA ARG A 156 12.72 -18.72 -3.58
C ARG A 156 14.12 -19.21 -3.21
N LEU A 157 14.62 -18.75 -2.06
CA LEU A 157 15.93 -19.18 -1.57
C LEU A 157 15.93 -20.70 -1.37
N PRO A 158 16.99 -21.41 -1.80
CA PRO A 158 17.11 -22.85 -1.55
C PRO A 158 17.22 -23.12 -0.05
N GLY A 159 16.55 -24.19 0.42
CA GLY A 159 16.44 -24.55 1.84
C GLY A 159 15.08 -24.20 2.47
N HIS A 160 14.85 -24.63 3.72
CA HIS A 160 13.58 -24.44 4.44
C HIS A 160 13.41 -23.03 5.04
N TRP A 161 13.98 -21.99 4.40
CA TRP A 161 13.85 -20.58 4.82
C TRP A 161 12.40 -20.07 4.81
N ASP A 162 11.53 -20.80 4.13
CA ASP A 162 10.10 -20.62 4.16
C ASP A 162 9.47 -20.75 5.53
N TRP A 163 10.14 -21.37 6.50
CA TRP A 163 9.68 -21.42 7.88
C TRP A 163 9.62 -20.04 8.51
N LEU A 164 10.51 -19.10 8.13
CA LEU A 164 10.61 -17.78 8.78
C LEU A 164 9.29 -17.00 8.76
N ARG A 165 8.49 -17.12 7.69
CA ARG A 165 7.17 -16.47 7.61
C ARG A 165 6.19 -17.04 8.65
N TYR A 166 6.20 -18.36 8.85
CA TYR A 166 5.38 -18.99 9.89
C TYR A 166 5.92 -18.66 11.28
N GLY A 167 7.25 -18.66 11.44
CA GLY A 167 7.91 -18.24 12.68
C GLY A 167 7.58 -16.79 13.06
N HIS A 168 7.59 -15.85 12.11
CA HIS A 168 7.20 -14.46 12.35
C HIS A 168 5.73 -14.37 12.78
N VAL A 169 4.81 -15.04 12.08
CA VAL A 169 3.39 -15.05 12.44
C VAL A 169 3.15 -15.63 13.83
N ALA A 170 3.81 -16.74 14.16
CA ALA A 170 3.73 -17.38 15.47
C ALA A 170 4.32 -16.49 16.57
N LEU A 171 5.48 -15.86 16.31
CA LEU A 171 6.11 -14.93 17.25
C LEU A 171 5.21 -13.71 17.50
N SER A 172 4.64 -13.11 16.47
CA SER A 172 3.71 -11.98 16.60
C SER A 172 2.47 -12.36 17.43
N LEU A 173 1.98 -13.60 17.29
CA LEU A 173 0.88 -14.12 18.11
C LEU A 173 1.29 -14.30 19.57
N VAL A 174 2.46 -14.89 19.83
CA VAL A 174 2.98 -15.06 21.20
C VAL A 174 3.17 -13.70 21.88
N ILE A 175 3.75 -12.73 21.18
CA ILE A 175 3.90 -11.37 21.71
C ILE A 175 2.53 -10.76 22.05
N ALA A 176 1.54 -10.90 21.17
CA ALA A 176 0.19 -10.38 21.40
C ALA A 176 -0.57 -11.09 22.53
N LEU A 177 -0.16 -12.30 22.94
CA LEU A 177 -0.73 -13.04 24.07
C LEU A 177 -0.07 -12.66 25.41
N VAL A 178 1.17 -12.18 25.37
CA VAL A 178 1.95 -11.84 26.56
C VAL A 178 1.78 -10.37 26.98
N VAL A 179 1.41 -9.50 26.02
CA VAL A 179 1.17 -8.05 26.22
C VAL A 179 -0.32 -7.76 26.32
#